data_AF-A0A929RPL4-F1
#
_entry.id   AF-A0A929RPL4-F1
#
_cell.length_a   1.000
_cell.length_b   1.000
_cell.length_c   1.000
_cell.angle_alpha   90.00
_cell.angle_beta   90.00
_cell.angle_gamma   90.00
#
_symmetry.space_group_name_H-M   'P 1'
#
loop_
_entity.id
_entity.type
_entity.pdbx_description
1 polymer ?
#
loop_
_entity_poly.entity_id
_entity_poly.type
_entity_poly.pdbx_seq_one_letter_code
_entity_poly.pdbx_strand_id
1 'polypeptide(L)'
;MDSRMDTGKWLERLKEGRFFDFLDDCGQAGVAALAAATPVRSGYTASSWSYEIKRSRNRVSLVWNNSHVEQGVPIAVILQYGHGTRTGGYVQGVDYINPALRPIFDSIVKQLESAVRG
;
A
#
# COMPACT_ATOMS: atom_id res chain seq x y z
N MET A 1 29.65 19.24 30.57
CA MET A 1 29.28 18.99 29.15
C MET A 1 27.77 19.08 29.09
N ASP A 2 27.26 20.24 28.70
CA ASP A 2 25.84 20.56 28.84
C ASP A 2 25.05 19.88 27.71
N SER A 3 24.36 18.79 28.04
CA SER A 3 23.52 18.03 27.11
C SER A 3 22.15 18.72 26.99
N ARG A 4 22.15 19.99 26.55
CA ARG A 4 20.92 20.71 26.22
C ARG A 4 20.27 20.02 25.02
N MET A 5 19.13 19.39 25.27
CA MET A 5 18.28 18.85 24.21
C MET A 5 17.95 19.98 23.24
N ASP A 6 18.35 19.83 21.99
CA ASP A 6 18.04 20.78 20.91
C ASP A 6 16.55 20.64 20.56
N THR A 7 15.73 21.54 21.12
CA THR A 7 14.27 21.54 20.96
C THR A 7 13.84 21.50 19.50
N GLY A 8 14.61 22.14 18.59
CA GLY A 8 14.32 22.11 17.16
C GLY A 8 14.49 20.71 16.57
N LYS A 9 15.62 20.05 16.85
CA LYS A 9 15.85 18.66 16.42
C LYS A 9 14.84 17.68 17.02
N TRP A 10 14.40 17.91 18.25
CA TRP A 10 13.36 17.10 18.88
C TRP A 10 12.00 17.26 18.19
N LEU A 11 11.58 18.50 17.88
CA LEU A 11 10.33 18.77 17.18
C LEU A 11 10.30 18.16 15.76
N GLU A 12 11.39 18.22 15.01
CA GLU A 12 11.48 17.62 13.68
C GLU A 12 11.36 16.09 13.73
N ARG A 13 12.02 15.43 14.70
CA ARG A 13 11.86 13.98 14.91
C ARG A 13 10.42 13.59 15.26
N LEU A 14 9.71 14.40 16.03
CA LEU A 14 8.30 14.15 16.35
C LEU A 14 7.40 14.26 15.11
N LYS A 15 7.65 15.26 14.24
CA LYS A 15 6.91 15.40 12.98
C LYS A 15 7.18 14.22 12.05
N GLU A 16 8.44 13.80 11.93
CA GLU A 16 8.82 12.60 11.18
C GLU A 16 8.11 11.36 11.72
N GLY A 17 8.12 11.15 13.04
CA GLY A 17 7.43 10.03 13.69
C GLY A 17 5.95 9.97 13.33
N ARG A 18 5.22 11.08 13.52
CA ARG A 18 3.79 11.15 13.18
C ARG A 18 3.51 10.90 11.69
N PHE A 19 4.42 11.29 10.80
CA PHE A 19 4.28 11.01 9.38
C PHE A 19 4.42 9.51 9.08
N PHE A 20 5.37 8.82 9.71
CA PHE A 20 5.51 7.38 9.55
C PHE A 20 4.36 6.59 10.18
N ASP A 21 3.84 7.02 11.35
CA ASP A 21 2.66 6.42 11.97
C ASP A 21 1.45 6.52 11.01
N PHE A 22 1.23 7.70 10.41
CA PHE A 22 0.17 7.89 9.41
C PHE A 22 0.35 7.00 8.17
N LEU A 23 1.58 6.82 7.68
CA LEU A 23 1.84 5.91 6.57
C LEU A 23 1.60 4.45 6.94
N ASP A 24 1.86 4.07 8.19
CA ASP A 24 1.59 2.72 8.71
C ASP A 24 0.08 2.44 8.72
N ASP A 25 -0.71 3.38 9.26
CA ASP A 25 -2.17 3.32 9.24
C ASP A 25 -2.71 3.19 7.80
N CYS A 26 -2.17 3.98 6.87
CA CYS A 26 -2.53 3.90 5.45
C CYS A 26 -2.17 2.54 4.84
N GLY A 27 -1.00 2.00 5.19
CA GLY A 27 -0.53 0.70 4.73
C GLY A 27 -1.46 -0.43 5.16
N GLN A 28 -1.79 -0.46 6.45
CA GLN A 28 -2.74 -1.43 7.03
C GLN A 28 -4.13 -1.30 6.40
N ALA A 29 -4.63 -0.08 6.26
CA ALA A 29 -5.91 0.18 5.60
C ALA A 29 -5.92 -0.33 4.15
N GLY A 30 -4.83 -0.14 3.41
CA GLY A 30 -4.70 -0.66 2.06
C GLY A 30 -4.66 -2.17 1.98
N VAL A 31 -4.00 -2.86 2.91
CA VAL A 31 -4.07 -4.33 2.99
C VAL A 31 -5.51 -4.78 3.23
N ALA A 32 -6.22 -4.17 4.17
CA ALA A 32 -7.61 -4.52 4.46
C ALA A 32 -8.53 -4.27 3.25
N ALA A 33 -8.39 -3.12 2.58
CA ALA A 33 -9.17 -2.76 1.40
C ALA A 33 -8.90 -3.71 0.23
N LEU A 34 -7.63 -4.03 -0.05
CA LEU A 34 -7.24 -4.96 -1.11
C LEU A 34 -7.73 -6.38 -0.81
N ALA A 35 -7.61 -6.85 0.43
CA ALA A 35 -8.12 -8.14 0.84
C ALA A 35 -9.65 -8.23 0.64
N ALA A 36 -10.39 -7.21 1.09
CA ALA A 36 -11.84 -7.16 0.96
C ALA A 36 -12.33 -7.07 -0.50
N ALA A 37 -11.59 -6.35 -1.36
CA ALA A 37 -11.93 -6.18 -2.77
C ALA A 37 -11.49 -7.37 -3.65
N THR A 38 -10.65 -8.27 -3.15
CA THR A 38 -10.11 -9.38 -3.95
C THR A 38 -11.23 -10.35 -4.37
N PRO A 39 -11.46 -10.58 -5.68
CA PRO A 39 -12.49 -11.50 -6.16
C PRO A 39 -12.34 -12.92 -5.61
N VAL A 40 -13.43 -13.51 -5.11
CA VAL A 40 -13.40 -14.75 -4.33
C VAL A 40 -13.43 -16.00 -5.22
N ARG A 41 -12.43 -16.87 -5.07
CA ARG A 41 -12.55 -18.31 -5.38
C ARG A 41 -12.12 -19.22 -4.21
N SER A 42 -11.09 -18.84 -3.45
CA SER A 42 -10.54 -19.65 -2.34
C SER A 42 -10.00 -18.84 -1.14
N GLY A 43 -10.14 -17.50 -1.13
CA GLY A 43 -9.68 -16.61 -0.05
C GLY A 43 -8.15 -16.42 0.07
N TYR A 44 -7.33 -17.31 -0.48
CA TYR A 44 -5.88 -17.28 -0.32
C TYR A 44 -5.21 -16.03 -0.92
N THR A 45 -5.66 -15.54 -2.09
CA THR A 45 -5.18 -14.25 -2.63
C THR A 45 -5.49 -13.10 -1.69
N ALA A 46 -6.68 -13.09 -1.07
CA ALA A 46 -7.11 -12.02 -0.17
C ALA A 46 -6.26 -12.00 1.12
N SER A 47 -5.89 -13.17 1.65
CA SER A 47 -5.03 -13.28 2.83
C SER A 47 -3.54 -13.08 2.56
N SER A 48 -3.14 -12.94 1.29
CA SER A 48 -1.72 -12.85 0.87
C SER A 48 -1.27 -11.40 0.63
N TRP A 49 -2.10 -10.41 0.97
CA TRP A 49 -1.72 -9.00 0.89
C TRP A 49 -0.88 -8.58 2.10
N SER A 50 0.15 -7.79 1.83
CA SER A 50 0.99 -7.14 2.84
C SER A 50 1.40 -5.74 2.37
N TYR A 51 2.00 -4.96 3.27
CA TYR A 51 2.61 -3.68 2.90
C TYR A 51 4.01 -3.54 3.50
N GLU A 52 4.79 -2.63 2.93
CA GLU A 52 6.12 -2.25 3.42
C GLU A 52 6.34 -0.75 3.21
N ILE A 53 6.89 -0.08 4.23
CA ILE A 53 7.34 1.31 4.12
C ILE A 53 8.85 1.30 3.90
N LYS A 54 9.28 1.74 2.72
CA LYS A 54 10.69 1.86 2.34
C LYS A 54 11.16 3.29 2.51
N ARG A 55 12.20 3.50 3.34
CA ARG A 55 12.88 4.79 3.49
C ARG A 55 14.19 4.78 2.69
N SER A 56 14.35 5.78 1.84
CA SER A 56 15.60 6.12 1.14
C SER A 56 15.99 7.56 1.46
N ARG A 57 17.21 7.97 1.11
CA ARG A 57 17.77 9.29 1.47
C ARG A 57 16.87 10.47 1.09
N ASN A 58 16.14 10.38 -0.01
CA ASN A 58 15.30 11.44 -0.58
C ASN A 58 13.88 10.97 -0.94
N ARG A 59 13.48 9.78 -0.51
CA ARG A 59 12.18 9.20 -0.87
C ARG A 59 11.67 8.29 0.22
N VAL A 60 10.37 8.38 0.50
CA VAL A 60 9.62 7.37 1.24
C VAL A 60 8.65 6.70 0.25
N SER A 61 8.51 5.39 0.34
CA SER A 61 7.60 4.63 -0.52
C SER A 61 6.78 3.67 0.34
N LEU A 62 5.45 3.79 0.27
CA LEU A 62 4.52 2.81 0.79
C LEU A 62 4.18 1.82 -0.33
N VAL A 63 4.46 0.54 -0.12
CA VAL A 63 4.36 -0.50 -1.15
C VAL A 63 3.41 -1.58 -0.66
N TRP A 64 2.37 -1.88 -1.43
CA TRP A 64 1.51 -3.06 -1.20
C TRP A 64 1.95 -4.21 -2.09
N ASN A 65 2.03 -5.41 -1.51
CA ASN A 65 2.49 -6.63 -2.18
C ASN A 65 1.46 -7.74 -2.02
N ASN A 66 1.37 -8.65 -2.99
CA ASN A 66 0.64 -9.90 -2.86
C ASN A 66 1.59 -11.08 -3.09
N SER A 67 1.64 -12.03 -2.16
CA SER A 67 2.56 -13.17 -2.22
C SER A 67 1.98 -14.42 -2.91
N HIS A 68 0.71 -14.38 -3.36
CA HIS A 68 0.07 -15.54 -3.98
C HIS A 68 0.54 -15.73 -5.43
N VAL A 69 1.42 -16.71 -5.61
CA VAL A 69 1.98 -17.13 -6.89
C VAL A 69 1.66 -18.61 -7.10
N GLU A 70 1.01 -18.94 -8.22
CA GLU A 70 0.70 -20.32 -8.60
C GLU A 70 1.46 -20.67 -9.88
N GLN A 71 2.32 -21.67 -9.82
CA GLN A 71 3.14 -22.11 -10.97
C GLN A 71 3.93 -20.96 -11.64
N GLY A 72 4.44 -20.03 -10.83
CA GLY A 72 5.16 -18.84 -11.31
C GLY A 72 4.27 -17.70 -11.80
N VAL A 73 2.94 -17.84 -11.72
CA VAL A 73 1.97 -16.83 -12.14
C VAL A 73 1.43 -16.05 -10.94
N PRO A 74 1.61 -14.72 -10.89
CA PRO A 74 1.03 -13.89 -9.84
C PRO A 74 -0.49 -13.79 -9.97
N ILE A 75 -1.23 -14.38 -9.01
CA ILE A 75 -2.69 -14.51 -9.13
C ILE A 75 -3.41 -13.16 -9.05
N ALA A 76 -2.94 -12.24 -8.20
CA ALA A 76 -3.52 -10.90 -8.10
C ALA A 76 -3.51 -10.14 -9.45
N VAL A 77 -2.46 -10.30 -10.25
CA VAL A 77 -2.33 -9.68 -11.58
C VAL A 77 -3.31 -10.30 -12.57
N ILE A 78 -3.46 -11.62 -12.53
CA ILE A 78 -4.39 -12.36 -13.39
C ILE A 78 -5.85 -11.96 -13.09
N LEU A 79 -6.20 -11.80 -11.81
CA LEU A 79 -7.53 -11.33 -11.42
C LEU A 79 -7.78 -9.89 -11.88
N GLN A 80 -6.76 -9.04 -11.79
CA GLN A 80 -6.84 -7.62 -12.16
C GLN A 80 -7.02 -7.41 -13.67
N TYR A 81 -6.17 -8.02 -14.48
CA TYR A 81 -6.08 -7.73 -15.91
C TYR A 81 -6.68 -8.80 -16.82
N GLY A 82 -6.87 -10.02 -16.30
CA GLY A 82 -7.32 -11.16 -17.08
C GLY A 82 -6.15 -11.98 -17.63
N HIS A 83 -6.47 -13.08 -18.33
CA HIS A 83 -5.47 -13.98 -18.91
C HIS A 83 -6.05 -14.86 -20.02
N GLY A 84 -5.16 -15.36 -20.89
CA GLY A 84 -5.49 -16.42 -21.85
C GLY A 84 -5.56 -17.80 -21.20
N THR A 85 -6.41 -18.68 -21.73
CA THR A 85 -6.56 -20.07 -21.27
C THR A 85 -5.84 -21.03 -22.20
N ARG A 86 -5.50 -22.22 -21.70
CA ARG A 86 -4.80 -23.27 -22.47
C ARG A 86 -5.56 -23.75 -23.71
N THR A 87 -6.87 -23.56 -23.76
CA THR A 87 -7.72 -23.95 -24.90
C THR A 87 -7.91 -22.81 -25.91
N GLY A 88 -7.19 -21.70 -25.76
CA GLY A 88 -7.28 -20.53 -26.65
C GLY A 88 -8.39 -19.53 -26.31
N GLY A 89 -9.02 -19.65 -25.14
CA GLY A 89 -9.99 -18.67 -24.65
C GLY A 89 -9.33 -17.50 -23.90
N TYR A 90 -10.12 -16.51 -23.52
CA TYR A 90 -9.69 -15.39 -22.67
C TYR A 90 -10.64 -15.24 -21.49
N VAL A 91 -10.07 -15.05 -20.30
CA VAL A 91 -10.81 -14.70 -19.09
C VAL A 91 -10.53 -13.24 -18.79
N GLN A 92 -11.59 -12.43 -18.80
CA GLN A 92 -11.50 -11.00 -18.49
C GLN A 92 -11.19 -10.77 -17.00
N GLY A 93 -10.28 -9.84 -16.72
CA GLY A 93 -10.00 -9.38 -15.36
C GLY A 93 -11.00 -8.36 -14.86
N VAL A 94 -10.91 -8.05 -13.58
CA VAL A 94 -11.71 -7.04 -12.89
C VAL A 94 -10.76 -6.02 -12.26
N ASP A 95 -10.94 -4.73 -12.54
CA ASP A 95 -10.16 -3.68 -11.87
C ASP A 95 -10.61 -3.51 -10.42
N TYR A 96 -10.10 -4.35 -9.52
CA TYR A 96 -10.42 -4.30 -8.10
C TYR A 96 -9.37 -3.53 -7.29
N ILE A 97 -8.13 -3.41 -7.81
CA ILE A 97 -7.02 -2.76 -7.11
C ILE A 97 -7.17 -1.23 -7.09
N ASN A 98 -7.44 -0.60 -8.23
CA ASN A 98 -7.48 0.87 -8.28
C ASN A 98 -8.64 1.43 -7.45
N PRO A 99 -9.88 0.91 -7.54
CA PRO A 99 -10.97 1.40 -6.72
C PRO A 99 -10.74 1.19 -5.22
N ALA A 100 -10.10 0.07 -4.82
CA ALA A 100 -9.81 -0.22 -3.42
C ALA A 100 -8.78 0.74 -2.81
N LEU A 101 -7.74 1.11 -3.55
CA LEU A 101 -6.66 1.97 -3.04
C LEU A 101 -6.94 3.47 -3.19
N ARG A 102 -7.85 3.86 -4.07
CA ARG A 102 -8.13 5.28 -4.35
C ARG A 102 -8.45 6.12 -3.10
N PRO A 103 -9.34 5.68 -2.18
CA PRO A 103 -9.63 6.47 -0.97
C PRO A 103 -8.41 6.67 -0.07
N ILE A 104 -7.48 5.71 -0.07
CA ILE A 104 -6.24 5.78 0.73
C ILE A 104 -5.26 6.75 0.08
N PHE A 105 -5.12 6.73 -1.24
CA PHE A 105 -4.33 7.72 -1.97
C PHE A 105 -4.86 9.14 -1.75
N ASP A 106 -6.18 9.32 -1.80
CA ASP A 106 -6.80 10.62 -1.54
C ASP A 106 -6.50 11.12 -0.10
N SER A 107 -6.51 10.22 0.89
CA SER A 107 -6.12 10.53 2.28
C SER A 107 -4.65 10.97 2.38
N ILE A 108 -3.74 10.24 1.71
CA ILE A 108 -2.31 10.58 1.71
C ILE A 108 -2.07 11.95 1.07
N VAL A 109 -2.69 12.22 -0.08
CA VAL A 109 -2.60 13.51 -0.77
C VAL A 109 -3.07 14.63 0.14
N LYS A 110 -4.24 14.48 0.78
CA LYS A 110 -4.79 15.49 1.70
C LYS A 110 -3.85 15.77 2.88
N GLN A 111 -3.26 14.73 3.47
CA GLN A 111 -2.31 14.88 4.58
C GLN A 111 -1.04 15.63 4.12
N LEU A 112 -0.50 15.29 2.95
CA LEU A 112 0.68 15.96 2.38
C LEU A 112 0.40 17.43 2.06
N GLU A 113 -0.76 17.74 1.46
CA GLU A 113 -1.15 19.11 1.18
C GLU A 113 -1.27 19.95 2.46
N SER A 114 -1.81 19.38 3.54
CA SER A 114 -1.90 20.06 4.84
C SER A 114 -0.53 20.36 5.43
N ALA A 115 0.45 19.47 5.22
CA ALA A 115 1.81 19.63 5.73
C ALA A 115 2.63 20.67 4.97
N VAL A 116 2.32 20.91 3.69
CA VAL A 116 3.01 21.94 2.87
C VAL A 116 2.42 23.34 3.10
N ARG A 117 1.12 23.44 3.41
CA ARG A 117 0.42 24.72 3.58
C ARG A 117 0.48 25.29 5.00
N GLY A 118 0.93 24.50 5.99
CA GLY A 118 1.11 24.92 7.39
C GLY A 118 2.54 25.27 7.70
#